data_AF-A0A937NSP6-F1
#
_entry.id   AF-A0A937NSP6-F1
#
_cell.length_a   1.000
_cell.length_b   1.000
_cell.length_c   1.000
_cell.angle_alpha   90.00
_cell.angle_beta   90.00
_cell.angle_gamma   90.00
#
_symmetry.space_group_name_H-M   'P 1'
#
loop_
_entity.id
_entity.type
_entity.pdbx_description
1 polymer ?
#
loop_
_entity_poly.entity_id
_entity_poly.type
_entity_poly.pdbx_seq_one_letter_code
_entity_poly.pdbx_strand_id
1 'polypeptide(L)'
;MKAGIFSIGLDTYWGQFDGLLDSLNGYHAEIRDRIAGMGVEIADAGMVDTVTKGDAAAALFRHEDVEVIFLFISTYALSSTVLPVVQKAKVPVVMLNLQPVAQLDYAAFNAIGDRGKMTGVWLEHCQSCSVPELACVFNRANIDYHVVTGYLQEDEAWQEIRDWVDASKVVAGMRENRVGVLGHYYCGMLDVYSDLTQQSVVFGNHFQLLEMCELYALRQAVTEAEVSVKTDEFNAKFEVAAECEAAEIERAARTSVALDKLIEKHDLGSMAYYYEGTGAYENIVTSVIAGNTLLTGRNVPVAGECEVKNVQAMKIMDLFGAGGSFSEFYLSDYVDDVVYLGHDGPAHVAISEGTVGLVPLSVYHGKPGKGLSIQMTVAYAPRSARRGTSSSAPPAGCPETGRPTHQRHSHQPPRTAAQSSAPFRRNARRHTSPRRPSAPASSTPAPARARTRHASPVALLSCLYPCAFNALPKADILFLSKSCLYRGLAVRLSSPPVFLASHRPNNRRLGRKIRDEEPKP
;
A
#
# COMPACT_ATOMS: atom_id res chain seq x y z
N MET A 1 -9.72 -14.10 -1.45
CA MET A 1 -10.02 -12.83 -2.14
C MET A 1 -10.63 -13.14 -3.50
N LYS A 2 -11.75 -12.49 -3.84
CA LYS A 2 -12.42 -12.60 -5.15
C LYS A 2 -12.31 -11.28 -5.91
N ALA A 3 -12.10 -11.34 -7.22
CA ALA A 3 -12.12 -10.18 -8.10
C ALA A 3 -13.24 -10.33 -9.15
N GLY A 4 -13.92 -9.23 -9.45
CA GLY A 4 -14.89 -9.18 -10.54
C GLY A 4 -14.19 -8.90 -11.86
N ILE A 5 -14.64 -9.54 -12.95
CA ILE A 5 -14.27 -9.14 -14.31
C ILE A 5 -15.51 -9.05 -15.19
N PHE A 6 -15.54 -8.05 -16.06
CA PHE A 6 -16.50 -7.98 -17.15
C PHE A 6 -15.94 -7.20 -18.33
N SER A 7 -16.47 -7.51 -19.51
CA SER A 7 -16.21 -6.77 -20.74
C SER A 7 -17.38 -5.89 -21.12
N ILE A 8 -17.12 -4.84 -21.89
CA ILE A 8 -18.15 -3.97 -22.43
C ILE A 8 -18.03 -3.82 -23.94
N GLY A 9 -19.16 -3.67 -24.60
CA GLY A 9 -19.27 -3.44 -26.04
C GLY A 9 -20.62 -2.81 -26.40
N LEU A 10 -20.84 -2.58 -27.69
CA LEU A 10 -22.10 -2.04 -28.21
C LEU A 10 -22.89 -3.15 -28.90
N ASP A 11 -24.08 -3.45 -28.37
CA ASP A 11 -24.94 -4.54 -28.86
C ASP A 11 -25.23 -4.50 -30.37
N THR A 12 -25.28 -3.29 -30.92
CA THR A 12 -25.62 -3.00 -32.30
C THR A 12 -24.54 -3.55 -33.25
N TYR A 13 -23.31 -3.71 -32.77
CA TYR A 13 -22.21 -4.27 -33.56
C TYR A 13 -22.36 -5.77 -33.82
N TRP A 14 -23.02 -6.52 -32.93
CA TRP A 14 -23.06 -7.99 -33.01
C TRP A 14 -23.76 -8.51 -34.27
N GLY A 15 -24.78 -7.80 -34.74
CA GLY A 15 -25.46 -8.11 -36.01
C GLY A 15 -24.87 -7.40 -37.23
N GLN A 16 -23.91 -6.49 -37.04
CA GLN A 16 -23.30 -5.70 -38.12
C GLN A 16 -21.96 -6.26 -38.58
N PHE A 17 -21.19 -6.86 -37.68
CA PHE A 17 -19.81 -7.28 -37.94
C PHE A 17 -19.62 -8.75 -37.52
N ASP A 18 -19.69 -9.64 -38.50
CA ASP A 18 -19.52 -11.08 -38.31
C ASP A 18 -18.18 -11.40 -37.60
N GLY A 19 -18.24 -12.23 -36.55
CA GLY A 19 -17.07 -12.70 -35.79
C GLY A 19 -16.53 -11.73 -34.74
N LEU A 20 -16.93 -10.46 -34.75
CA LEU A 20 -16.40 -9.45 -33.81
C LEU A 20 -16.68 -9.85 -32.34
N LEU A 21 -17.92 -10.23 -32.02
CA LEU A 21 -18.28 -10.63 -30.65
C LEU A 21 -17.45 -11.83 -30.17
N ASP A 22 -17.19 -12.80 -31.05
CA ASP A 22 -16.41 -13.99 -30.74
C ASP A 22 -14.94 -13.64 -30.47
N SER A 23 -14.33 -12.78 -31.29
CA SER A 23 -12.97 -12.25 -31.06
C SER A 23 -12.88 -11.57 -29.69
N LEU A 24 -13.82 -10.67 -29.38
CA LEU A 24 -13.82 -9.91 -28.12
C LEU A 24 -14.02 -10.80 -26.89
N ASN A 25 -14.88 -11.82 -26.98
CA ASN A 25 -15.04 -12.82 -25.93
C ASN A 25 -13.78 -13.69 -25.77
N GLY A 26 -13.04 -13.95 -26.86
CA GLY A 26 -11.73 -14.59 -26.81
C GLY A 26 -10.72 -13.80 -25.98
N TYR A 27 -10.59 -12.50 -26.26
CA TYR A 27 -9.72 -11.61 -25.47
C TYR A 27 -10.15 -11.48 -24.02
N HIS A 28 -11.47 -11.43 -23.77
CA HIS A 28 -12.00 -11.46 -22.42
C HIS A 28 -11.56 -12.71 -21.66
N ALA A 29 -11.70 -13.90 -22.27
CA ALA A 29 -11.28 -15.16 -21.66
C ALA A 29 -9.77 -15.19 -21.39
N GLU A 30 -8.94 -14.72 -22.32
CA GLU A 30 -7.48 -14.60 -22.12
C GLU A 30 -7.16 -13.71 -20.91
N ILE A 31 -7.81 -12.55 -20.81
CA ILE A 31 -7.59 -11.62 -19.70
C ILE A 31 -8.03 -12.25 -18.38
N ARG A 32 -9.24 -12.81 -18.34
CA ARG A 32 -9.77 -13.50 -17.16
C ARG A 32 -8.82 -14.57 -16.66
N ASP A 33 -8.38 -15.45 -17.56
CA ASP A 33 -7.55 -16.59 -17.20
C ASP A 33 -6.16 -16.14 -16.73
N ARG A 34 -5.60 -15.08 -17.32
CA ARG A 34 -4.32 -14.50 -16.88
C ARG A 34 -4.42 -13.84 -15.51
N ILE A 35 -5.52 -13.15 -15.20
CA ILE A 35 -5.76 -12.59 -13.86
C ILE A 35 -6.00 -13.73 -12.85
N ALA A 36 -6.80 -14.74 -13.19
CA ALA A 36 -7.01 -15.91 -12.34
C ALA A 36 -5.69 -16.63 -12.01
N GLY A 37 -4.77 -16.72 -12.98
CA GLY A 37 -3.41 -17.22 -12.81
C GLY A 37 -2.54 -16.44 -11.82
N MET A 38 -2.99 -15.28 -11.32
CA MET A 38 -2.34 -14.52 -10.25
C MET A 38 -2.78 -14.99 -8.85
N GLY A 39 -3.51 -16.10 -8.74
CA GLY A 39 -3.94 -16.68 -7.46
C GLY A 39 -5.13 -15.96 -6.84
N VAL A 40 -6.08 -15.53 -7.67
CA VAL A 40 -7.36 -14.94 -7.22
C VAL A 40 -8.53 -15.68 -7.84
N GLU A 41 -9.62 -15.80 -7.09
CA GLU A 41 -10.89 -16.29 -7.60
C GLU A 41 -11.57 -15.20 -8.42
N ILE A 42 -12.17 -15.56 -9.56
CA ILE A 42 -12.80 -14.60 -10.47
C ILE A 42 -14.30 -14.79 -10.51
N ALA A 43 -15.04 -13.73 -10.21
CA ALA A 43 -16.45 -13.59 -10.56
C ALA A 43 -16.53 -12.99 -11.97
N ASP A 44 -16.88 -13.82 -12.95
CA ASP A 44 -16.92 -13.44 -14.36
C ASP A 44 -18.36 -13.11 -14.78
N ALA A 45 -18.60 -11.85 -15.19
CA ALA A 45 -19.90 -11.42 -15.73
C ALA A 45 -19.95 -11.39 -17.27
N GLY A 46 -18.86 -11.76 -17.95
CA GLY A 46 -18.76 -11.80 -19.41
C GLY A 46 -18.98 -10.46 -20.08
N MET A 47 -19.60 -10.48 -21.27
CA MET A 47 -19.92 -9.28 -22.05
C MET A 47 -21.18 -8.56 -21.53
N VAL A 48 -21.01 -7.34 -21.04
CA VAL A 48 -22.06 -6.41 -20.61
C VAL A 48 -22.26 -5.34 -21.68
N ASP A 49 -23.27 -5.54 -22.51
CA ASP A 49 -23.62 -4.71 -23.67
C ASP A 49 -25.03 -4.10 -23.55
N THR A 50 -25.74 -4.37 -22.45
CA THR A 50 -27.09 -3.86 -22.16
C THR A 50 -27.23 -3.52 -20.69
N VAL A 51 -28.20 -2.66 -20.36
CA VAL A 51 -28.49 -2.27 -18.96
C VAL A 51 -28.89 -3.49 -18.13
N THR A 52 -29.68 -4.42 -18.69
CA THR A 52 -30.09 -5.65 -17.98
C THR A 52 -28.91 -6.53 -17.61
N LYS A 53 -27.94 -6.71 -18.52
CA LYS A 53 -26.69 -7.42 -18.19
C LYS A 53 -25.87 -6.65 -17.16
N GLY A 54 -25.86 -5.32 -17.20
CA GLY A 54 -25.23 -4.49 -16.18
C GLY A 54 -25.82 -4.71 -14.79
N ASP A 55 -27.15 -4.78 -14.67
CA ASP A 55 -27.81 -5.09 -13.41
C ASP A 55 -27.48 -6.49 -12.89
N ALA A 56 -27.38 -7.47 -13.78
CA ALA A 56 -26.98 -8.84 -13.44
C ALA A 56 -25.51 -8.91 -12.98
N ALA A 57 -24.59 -8.26 -13.69
CA ALA A 57 -23.18 -8.15 -13.31
C ALA A 57 -23.03 -7.50 -11.92
N ALA A 58 -23.78 -6.42 -11.67
CA ALA A 58 -23.81 -5.77 -10.37
C ALA A 58 -24.26 -6.72 -9.26
N ALA A 59 -25.31 -7.50 -9.50
CA ALA A 59 -25.83 -8.46 -8.55
C ALA A 59 -24.83 -9.59 -8.27
N LEU A 60 -24.18 -10.11 -9.31
CA LEU A 60 -23.11 -11.10 -9.21
C LEU A 60 -21.97 -10.58 -8.32
N PHE A 61 -21.43 -9.39 -8.62
CA PHE A 61 -20.30 -8.85 -7.87
C PHE A 61 -20.61 -8.59 -6.40
N ARG A 62 -21.84 -8.17 -6.07
CA ARG A 62 -22.28 -8.05 -4.67
C ARG A 62 -22.48 -9.40 -3.99
N HIS A 63 -23.02 -10.39 -4.70
CA HIS A 63 -23.22 -11.73 -4.17
C HIS A 63 -21.89 -12.43 -3.88
N GLU A 64 -20.93 -12.28 -4.79
CA GLU A 64 -19.60 -12.87 -4.68
C GLU A 64 -18.66 -12.09 -3.75
N ASP A 65 -19.10 -10.94 -3.20
CA ASP A 65 -18.30 -10.05 -2.34
C ASP A 65 -16.92 -9.75 -2.94
N VAL A 66 -16.88 -9.33 -4.20
CA VAL A 66 -15.62 -9.03 -4.89
C VAL A 66 -14.95 -7.80 -4.29
N GLU A 67 -13.62 -7.81 -4.21
CA GLU A 67 -12.85 -6.73 -3.58
C GLU A 67 -12.43 -5.64 -4.59
N VAL A 68 -12.37 -6.00 -5.88
CA VAL A 68 -11.95 -5.14 -6.99
C VAL A 68 -12.64 -5.59 -8.27
N ILE A 69 -12.90 -4.67 -9.19
CA ILE A 69 -13.46 -4.95 -10.51
C ILE A 69 -12.46 -4.59 -11.60
N PHE A 70 -12.16 -5.56 -12.46
CA PHE A 70 -11.46 -5.37 -13.73
C PHE A 70 -12.48 -5.19 -14.86
N LEU A 71 -12.51 -3.98 -15.42
CA LEU A 71 -13.40 -3.61 -16.51
C LEU A 71 -12.63 -3.63 -17.83
N PHE A 72 -12.80 -4.67 -18.63
CA PHE A 72 -12.19 -4.72 -19.97
C PHE A 72 -13.03 -3.94 -20.98
N ILE A 73 -12.49 -2.82 -21.44
CA ILE A 73 -13.07 -2.05 -22.53
C ILE A 73 -12.73 -2.83 -23.80
N SER A 74 -13.66 -3.60 -24.36
CA SER A 74 -13.36 -4.50 -25.48
C SER A 74 -13.49 -3.83 -26.84
N THR A 75 -14.39 -2.85 -26.96
CA THR A 75 -14.63 -2.00 -28.13
C THR A 75 -15.34 -0.70 -27.67
N TYR A 76 -15.95 0.05 -28.59
CA TYR A 76 -16.83 1.15 -28.20
C TYR A 76 -18.04 0.63 -27.39
N ALA A 77 -18.34 1.28 -26.28
CA ALA A 77 -19.42 0.91 -25.37
C ALA A 77 -20.02 2.14 -24.70
N LEU A 78 -21.30 2.04 -24.34
CA LEU A 78 -22.06 3.11 -23.71
C LEU A 78 -21.85 3.10 -22.19
N SER A 79 -21.46 4.25 -21.65
CA SER A 79 -21.33 4.48 -20.20
C SER A 79 -22.59 4.16 -19.38
N SER A 80 -23.78 4.23 -19.99
CA SER A 80 -25.07 3.89 -19.36
C SER A 80 -25.20 2.41 -18.98
N THR A 81 -24.45 1.50 -19.63
CA THR A 81 -24.43 0.07 -19.29
C THR A 81 -23.45 -0.24 -18.15
N VAL A 82 -22.45 0.62 -17.96
CA VAL A 82 -21.34 0.42 -17.01
C VAL A 82 -21.62 1.08 -15.67
N LEU A 83 -22.14 2.31 -15.67
CA LEU A 83 -22.36 3.09 -14.46
C LEU A 83 -23.18 2.35 -13.38
N PRO A 84 -24.28 1.64 -13.71
CA PRO A 84 -25.06 0.90 -12.71
C PRO A 84 -24.27 -0.23 -12.04
N VAL A 85 -23.34 -0.87 -12.76
CA VAL A 85 -22.49 -1.95 -12.22
C VAL A 85 -21.65 -1.40 -11.07
N VAL A 86 -20.91 -0.33 -11.36
CA VAL A 86 -19.92 0.24 -10.44
C VAL A 86 -20.60 0.91 -9.25
N GLN A 87 -21.68 1.67 -9.47
CA GLN A 87 -22.42 2.33 -8.40
C GLN A 87 -23.01 1.37 -7.37
N LYS A 88 -23.41 0.17 -7.81
CA LYS A 88 -23.99 -0.83 -6.94
C LYS A 88 -22.94 -1.73 -6.30
N ALA A 89 -21.86 -2.07 -7.01
CA ALA A 89 -20.78 -2.89 -6.48
C ALA A 89 -19.95 -2.13 -5.43
N LYS A 90 -19.72 -0.82 -5.61
CA LYS A 90 -19.03 0.07 -4.66
C LYS A 90 -17.62 -0.41 -4.25
N VAL A 91 -16.93 -1.03 -5.19
CA VAL A 91 -15.55 -1.49 -5.03
C VAL A 91 -14.66 -0.78 -6.06
N PRO A 92 -13.35 -0.70 -5.81
CA PRO A 92 -12.39 -0.09 -6.74
C PRO A 92 -12.47 -0.68 -8.15
N VAL A 93 -12.33 0.19 -9.16
CA VAL A 93 -12.43 -0.20 -10.58
C VAL A 93 -11.11 0.04 -11.30
N VAL A 94 -10.59 -1.00 -11.93
CA VAL A 94 -9.44 -0.95 -12.83
C VAL A 94 -9.94 -1.13 -14.26
N MET A 95 -9.95 -0.04 -15.02
CA MET A 95 -10.30 -0.06 -16.44
C MET A 95 -9.10 -0.56 -17.26
N LEU A 96 -9.31 -1.63 -18.01
CA LEU A 96 -8.31 -2.24 -18.88
C LEU A 96 -8.50 -1.69 -20.29
N ASN A 97 -7.66 -0.72 -20.66
CA ASN A 97 -7.50 -0.18 -22.01
C ASN A 97 -6.41 -1.00 -22.73
N LEU A 98 -6.70 -2.28 -22.98
CA LEU A 98 -5.76 -3.23 -23.59
C LEU A 98 -6.18 -3.49 -25.05
N GLN A 99 -5.32 -3.15 -26.01
CA GLN A 99 -5.53 -3.54 -27.40
C GLN A 99 -5.01 -4.98 -27.65
N PRO A 100 -5.51 -5.70 -28.68
CA PRO A 100 -5.11 -7.09 -28.92
C PRO A 100 -3.64 -7.29 -29.28
N VAL A 101 -3.07 -6.33 -30.02
CA VAL A 101 -1.70 -6.37 -30.55
C VAL A 101 -1.04 -5.00 -30.43
N ALA A 102 0.29 -4.95 -30.36
CA ALA A 102 1.05 -3.69 -30.28
C ALA A 102 0.81 -2.77 -31.49
N GLN A 103 0.64 -3.35 -32.68
CA GLN A 103 0.43 -2.64 -33.93
C GLN A 103 -0.46 -3.48 -34.85
N LEU A 104 -1.49 -2.85 -35.43
CA LEU A 104 -2.30 -3.46 -36.49
C LEU A 104 -1.44 -3.70 -37.73
N ASP A 105 -1.54 -4.88 -38.35
CA ASP A 105 -0.93 -5.13 -39.66
C ASP A 105 -1.70 -4.33 -40.73
N TYR A 106 -1.21 -3.11 -40.99
CA TYR A 106 -1.82 -2.22 -41.96
C TYR A 106 -1.78 -2.77 -43.39
N ALA A 107 -0.80 -3.60 -43.73
CA ALA A 107 -0.72 -4.17 -45.07
C ALA A 107 -1.82 -5.22 -45.27
N ALA A 108 -1.94 -6.16 -44.34
CA ALA A 108 -3.02 -7.14 -44.34
C ALA A 108 -4.39 -6.49 -44.23
N PHE A 109 -4.54 -5.50 -43.34
CA PHE A 109 -5.78 -4.75 -43.14
C PHE A 109 -6.24 -4.04 -44.41
N ASN A 110 -5.34 -3.33 -45.10
CA ASN A 110 -5.68 -2.62 -46.34
C ASN A 110 -5.91 -3.58 -47.53
N ALA A 111 -5.41 -4.81 -47.46
CA ALA A 111 -5.62 -5.82 -48.49
C ALA A 111 -7.01 -6.49 -48.43
N ILE A 112 -7.80 -6.29 -47.36
CA ILE A 112 -9.14 -6.90 -47.18
C ILE A 112 -10.11 -6.48 -48.30
N GLY A 113 -9.99 -5.26 -48.82
CA GLY A 113 -10.79 -4.77 -49.96
C GLY A 113 -12.28 -4.50 -49.70
N ASP A 114 -12.82 -4.94 -48.55
CA ASP A 114 -14.19 -4.72 -48.11
C ASP A 114 -14.21 -3.78 -46.89
N ARG A 115 -14.83 -2.60 -47.04
CA ARG A 115 -14.87 -1.59 -45.97
C ARG A 115 -15.63 -2.03 -44.73
N GLY A 116 -16.68 -2.84 -44.87
CA GLY A 116 -17.45 -3.35 -43.73
C GLY A 116 -16.62 -4.32 -42.90
N LYS A 117 -15.94 -5.26 -43.56
CA LYS A 117 -15.00 -6.18 -42.90
C LYS A 117 -13.82 -5.45 -42.27
N MET A 118 -13.27 -4.44 -42.95
CA MET A 118 -12.24 -3.56 -42.39
C MET A 118 -12.73 -2.86 -41.12
N THR A 119 -13.96 -2.34 -41.11
CA THR A 119 -14.53 -1.73 -39.90
C THR A 119 -14.65 -2.75 -38.76
N GLY A 120 -15.07 -3.98 -39.02
CA GLY A 120 -15.12 -5.04 -38.01
C GLY A 120 -13.75 -5.28 -37.35
N VAL A 121 -12.70 -5.47 -38.15
CA VAL A 121 -11.32 -5.64 -37.65
C VAL A 121 -10.83 -4.41 -36.88
N TRP A 122 -11.18 -3.19 -37.34
CA TRP A 122 -10.82 -1.97 -36.65
C TRP A 122 -11.52 -1.84 -35.28
N LEU A 123 -12.76 -2.29 -35.15
CA LEU A 123 -13.52 -2.25 -33.90
C LEU A 123 -12.94 -3.18 -32.82
N GLU A 124 -12.20 -4.22 -33.18
CA GLU A 124 -11.39 -5.01 -32.25
C GLU A 124 -10.26 -4.19 -31.59
N HIS A 125 -9.95 -2.99 -32.10
CA HIS A 125 -8.86 -2.13 -31.66
C HIS A 125 -9.36 -0.75 -31.15
N CYS A 126 -10.66 -0.61 -30.83
CA CYS A 126 -11.27 0.65 -30.36
C CYS A 126 -11.28 0.78 -28.82
N GLN A 127 -10.43 0.13 -28.05
CA GLN A 127 -10.52 0.19 -26.59
C GLN A 127 -10.34 1.62 -26.04
N SER A 128 -9.41 2.36 -26.63
CA SER A 128 -9.12 3.73 -26.18
C SER A 128 -10.25 4.72 -26.46
N CYS A 129 -11.21 4.39 -27.32
CA CYS A 129 -12.29 5.31 -27.69
C CYS A 129 -13.34 5.48 -26.57
N SER A 130 -13.58 4.45 -25.76
CA SER A 130 -14.53 4.51 -24.63
C SER A 130 -13.92 4.99 -23.32
N VAL A 131 -12.59 5.03 -23.18
CA VAL A 131 -11.94 5.50 -21.94
C VAL A 131 -12.38 6.90 -21.52
N PRO A 132 -12.39 7.94 -22.39
CA PRO A 132 -12.82 9.28 -21.98
C PRO A 132 -14.30 9.37 -21.62
N GLU A 133 -15.15 8.55 -22.25
CA GLU A 133 -16.57 8.49 -21.95
C GLU A 133 -16.82 7.95 -20.53
N LEU A 134 -16.19 6.81 -20.19
CA LEU A 134 -16.27 6.21 -18.86
C LEU A 134 -15.65 7.10 -17.78
N ALA A 135 -14.46 7.64 -18.05
CA ALA A 135 -13.79 8.59 -17.17
C ALA A 135 -14.68 9.80 -16.86
N CYS A 136 -15.35 10.36 -17.87
CA CYS A 136 -16.25 11.50 -17.68
C CYS A 136 -17.39 11.17 -16.70
N VAL A 137 -18.05 10.01 -16.87
CA VAL A 137 -19.16 9.64 -15.99
C VAL A 137 -18.70 9.28 -14.58
N PHE A 138 -17.57 8.58 -14.43
CA PHE A 138 -17.02 8.22 -13.11
C PHE A 138 -16.60 9.45 -12.32
N ASN A 139 -15.92 10.42 -12.95
CA ASN A 139 -15.58 11.69 -12.31
C ASN A 139 -16.82 12.46 -11.84
N ARG A 140 -17.89 12.49 -12.65
CA ARG A 140 -19.15 13.17 -12.30
C ARG A 140 -19.92 12.44 -11.19
N ALA A 141 -19.77 11.13 -11.09
CA ALA A 141 -20.39 10.29 -10.07
C ALA A 141 -19.53 10.14 -8.80
N ASN A 142 -18.35 10.77 -8.75
CA ASN A 142 -17.37 10.63 -7.67
C ASN A 142 -17.00 9.14 -7.42
N ILE A 143 -16.73 8.43 -8.51
CA ILE A 143 -16.26 7.05 -8.51
C ILE A 143 -14.76 7.08 -8.83
N ASP A 144 -13.96 6.55 -7.91
CA ASP A 144 -12.52 6.37 -8.13
C ASP A 144 -12.28 5.22 -9.11
N TYR A 145 -11.35 5.42 -10.04
CA TYR A 145 -10.96 4.43 -11.02
C TYR A 145 -9.49 4.58 -11.39
N HIS A 146 -8.92 3.49 -11.89
CA HIS A 146 -7.59 3.48 -12.47
C HIS A 146 -7.64 2.98 -13.91
N VAL A 147 -6.70 3.42 -14.75
CA VAL A 147 -6.62 2.97 -16.14
C VAL A 147 -5.28 2.31 -16.37
N VAL A 148 -5.31 1.03 -16.72
CA VAL A 148 -4.14 0.31 -17.26
C VAL A 148 -4.24 0.40 -18.78
N THR A 149 -3.22 0.96 -19.43
CA THR A 149 -3.16 1.10 -20.89
C THR A 149 -1.99 0.31 -21.43
N GLY A 150 -2.24 -0.50 -22.46
CA GLY A 150 -1.23 -1.34 -23.08
C GLY A 150 -1.81 -2.26 -24.15
N TYR A 151 -1.15 -3.39 -24.38
CA TYR A 151 -1.64 -4.45 -25.26
C TYR A 151 -1.49 -5.82 -24.60
N LEU A 152 -2.22 -6.84 -25.08
CA LEU A 152 -2.32 -8.15 -24.41
C LEU A 152 -0.98 -8.85 -24.17
N GLN A 153 0.04 -8.60 -25.00
CA GLN A 153 1.36 -9.21 -24.86
C GLN A 153 2.37 -8.34 -24.08
N GLU A 154 1.98 -7.15 -23.60
CA GLU A 154 2.89 -6.21 -22.94
C GLU A 154 3.12 -6.54 -21.47
N ASP A 155 4.35 -6.92 -21.10
CA ASP A 155 4.67 -7.29 -19.72
C ASP A 155 4.43 -6.15 -18.72
N GLU A 156 4.71 -4.90 -19.08
CA GLU A 156 4.51 -3.75 -18.19
C GLU A 156 3.04 -3.56 -17.79
N ALA A 157 2.09 -3.71 -18.72
CA ALA A 157 0.66 -3.61 -18.44
C ALA A 157 0.20 -4.72 -17.49
N TRP A 158 0.73 -5.93 -17.69
CA TRP A 158 0.41 -7.08 -16.83
C TRP A 158 1.06 -7.00 -15.46
N GLN A 159 2.22 -6.36 -15.35
CA GLN A 159 2.81 -6.04 -14.05
C GLN A 159 1.91 -5.05 -13.28
N GLU A 160 1.37 -4.02 -13.95
CA GLU A 160 0.46 -3.08 -13.30
C GLU A 160 -0.85 -3.75 -12.86
N ILE A 161 -1.41 -4.66 -13.67
CA ILE A 161 -2.58 -5.47 -13.28
C ILE A 161 -2.25 -6.35 -12.07
N ARG A 162 -1.06 -6.97 -12.03
CA ARG A 162 -0.59 -7.76 -10.89
C ARG A 162 -0.46 -6.91 -9.64
N ASP A 163 0.07 -5.70 -9.77
CA ASP A 163 0.21 -4.77 -8.64
C ASP A 163 -1.16 -4.43 -8.02
N TRP A 164 -2.20 -4.27 -8.85
CA TRP A 164 -3.58 -4.10 -8.39
C TRP A 164 -4.16 -5.35 -7.71
N VAL A 165 -3.90 -6.54 -8.25
CA VAL A 165 -4.29 -7.80 -7.63
C VAL A 165 -3.65 -7.94 -6.25
N ASP A 166 -2.34 -7.71 -6.14
CA ASP A 166 -1.60 -7.85 -4.88
C ASP A 166 -2.03 -6.79 -3.87
N ALA A 167 -2.23 -5.53 -4.28
CA ALA A 167 -2.77 -4.49 -3.40
C ALA A 167 -4.15 -4.87 -2.85
N SER A 168 -5.01 -5.44 -3.69
CA SER A 168 -6.37 -5.83 -3.29
C SER A 168 -6.38 -7.03 -2.33
N LYS A 169 -5.45 -7.98 -2.49
CA LYS A 169 -5.22 -9.06 -1.50
C LYS A 169 -4.82 -8.50 -0.14
N VAL A 170 -3.94 -7.50 -0.12
CA VAL A 170 -3.51 -6.85 1.13
C VAL A 170 -4.68 -6.14 1.80
N VAL A 171 -5.53 -5.44 1.05
CA VAL A 171 -6.73 -4.79 1.62
C VAL A 171 -7.66 -5.80 2.26
N ALA A 172 -7.96 -6.89 1.56
CA ALA A 172 -8.78 -7.98 2.11
C ALA A 172 -8.16 -8.56 3.40
N GLY A 173 -6.86 -8.89 3.37
CA GLY A 173 -6.15 -9.42 4.53
C GLY A 173 -6.06 -8.46 5.72
N MET A 174 -5.95 -7.15 5.47
CA MET A 174 -5.97 -6.14 6.53
C MET A 174 -7.36 -5.99 7.16
N ARG A 175 -8.43 -6.09 6.37
CA ARG A 175 -9.82 -6.05 6.84
C ARG A 175 -10.17 -7.23 7.73
N GLU A 176 -9.59 -8.40 7.44
CA GLU A 176 -9.75 -9.62 8.24
C GLU A 176 -8.79 -9.68 9.45
N ASN A 177 -7.78 -8.80 9.51
CA ASN A 177 -6.74 -8.86 10.53
C ASN A 177 -7.28 -8.49 11.93
N ARG A 178 -7.02 -9.36 12.91
CA ARG A 178 -7.26 -9.09 14.33
C ARG A 178 -5.94 -8.63 14.98
N VAL A 179 -5.92 -7.41 15.48
CA VAL A 179 -4.74 -6.76 16.06
C VAL A 179 -4.81 -6.84 17.58
N GLY A 180 -3.89 -7.59 18.19
CA GLY A 180 -3.71 -7.62 19.64
C GLY A 180 -3.02 -6.36 20.14
N VAL A 181 -3.49 -5.80 21.26
CA VAL A 181 -2.82 -4.71 21.98
C VAL A 181 -2.57 -5.19 23.40
N LEU A 182 -1.33 -5.55 23.72
CA LEU A 182 -0.94 -6.10 25.01
C LEU A 182 -0.17 -5.07 25.83
N GLY A 183 -0.77 -4.61 26.93
CA GLY A 183 -0.18 -3.61 27.83
C GLY A 183 -0.54 -2.17 27.44
N HIS A 184 0.45 -1.29 27.40
CA HIS A 184 0.25 0.15 27.15
C HIS A 184 1.41 0.74 26.33
N TYR A 185 1.26 1.95 25.81
CA TYR A 185 2.35 2.64 25.10
C TYR A 185 3.59 2.85 25.98
N TYR A 186 4.75 2.93 25.34
CA TYR A 186 5.94 3.48 26.01
C TYR A 186 5.65 4.91 26.46
N CYS A 187 5.59 5.13 27.77
CA CYS A 187 5.10 6.37 28.35
C CYS A 187 5.97 7.57 27.92
N GLY A 188 5.33 8.56 27.29
CA GLY A 188 5.98 9.79 26.82
C GLY A 188 6.39 9.77 25.34
N MET A 189 6.25 8.63 24.64
CA MET A 189 6.48 8.52 23.21
C MET A 189 5.22 8.92 22.43
N LEU A 190 4.93 10.22 22.39
CA LEU A 190 3.63 10.73 21.92
C LEU A 190 3.36 10.50 20.43
N ASP A 191 4.40 10.25 19.63
CA ASP A 191 4.27 10.02 18.20
C ASP A 191 3.70 8.64 17.85
N VAL A 192 3.81 7.65 18.75
CA VAL A 192 3.34 6.28 18.52
C VAL A 192 1.88 6.07 18.96
N TYR A 193 1.35 7.00 19.76
CA TYR A 193 -0.03 6.94 20.24
C TYR A 193 -1.00 6.92 19.06
N SER A 194 -2.02 6.08 19.16
CA SER A 194 -2.92 5.81 18.03
C SER A 194 -4.36 5.75 18.49
N ASP A 195 -5.25 6.37 17.70
CA ASP A 195 -6.69 6.19 17.84
C ASP A 195 -7.09 4.87 17.19
N LEU A 196 -7.37 3.86 18.02
CA LEU A 196 -7.74 2.52 17.54
C LEU A 196 -9.06 2.51 16.75
N THR A 197 -9.98 3.43 17.05
CA THR A 197 -11.22 3.58 16.27
C THR A 197 -10.90 4.09 14.88
N GLN A 198 -10.05 5.11 14.78
CA GLN A 198 -9.59 5.62 13.50
C GLN A 198 -8.86 4.53 12.70
N GLN A 199 -7.98 3.74 13.33
CA GLN A 199 -7.31 2.63 12.66
C GLN A 199 -8.31 1.59 12.13
N SER A 200 -9.33 1.23 12.93
CA SER A 200 -10.39 0.29 12.53
C SER A 200 -11.22 0.81 11.35
N VAL A 201 -11.59 2.10 11.35
CA VAL A 201 -12.34 2.73 10.25
C VAL A 201 -11.52 2.74 8.96
N VAL A 202 -10.21 2.95 9.08
CA VAL A 202 -9.31 3.06 7.95
C VAL A 202 -9.01 1.70 7.32
N PHE A 203 -8.59 0.72 8.11
CA PHE A 203 -8.11 -0.57 7.59
C PHE A 203 -9.14 -1.70 7.69
N GLY A 204 -10.26 -1.49 8.38
CA GLY A 204 -11.30 -2.50 8.60
C GLY A 204 -10.96 -3.54 9.67
N ASN A 205 -9.78 -3.45 10.30
CA ASN A 205 -9.30 -4.42 11.27
C ASN A 205 -10.04 -4.36 12.62
N HIS A 206 -9.94 -5.47 13.35
CA HIS A 206 -10.52 -5.62 14.67
C HIS A 206 -9.43 -5.55 15.76
N PHE A 207 -9.55 -4.62 16.70
CA PHE A 207 -8.60 -4.52 17.81
C PHE A 207 -9.05 -5.32 19.03
N GLN A 208 -8.18 -6.19 19.53
CA GLN A 208 -8.35 -6.93 20.77
C GLN A 208 -7.41 -6.35 21.82
N LEU A 209 -7.98 -5.72 22.85
CA LEU A 209 -7.21 -5.36 24.04
C LEU A 209 -6.94 -6.63 24.85
N LEU A 210 -5.67 -6.93 25.10
CA LEU A 210 -5.21 -8.15 25.75
C LEU A 210 -4.76 -7.84 27.17
N GLU A 211 -5.02 -8.77 28.07
CA GLU A 211 -4.66 -8.62 29.49
C GLU A 211 -3.35 -9.36 29.82
N MET A 212 -2.43 -8.69 30.52
CA MET A 212 -1.18 -9.33 30.96
C MET A 212 -1.41 -10.53 31.89
N CYS A 213 -2.48 -10.50 32.69
CA CYS A 213 -2.84 -11.62 33.58
C CYS A 213 -3.28 -12.87 32.81
N GLU A 214 -3.82 -12.70 31.60
CA GLU A 214 -4.15 -13.82 30.71
C GLU A 214 -2.87 -14.48 30.18
N LEU A 215 -1.92 -13.70 29.68
CA LEU A 215 -0.62 -14.22 29.25
C LEU A 215 0.11 -14.91 30.41
N TYR A 216 0.02 -14.34 31.63
CA TYR A 216 0.54 -14.97 32.83
C TYR A 216 -0.10 -16.34 33.09
N ALA A 217 -1.43 -16.43 33.06
CA ALA A 217 -2.14 -17.70 33.27
C ALA A 217 -1.78 -18.75 32.21
N LEU A 218 -1.70 -18.34 30.93
CA LEU A 218 -1.25 -19.21 29.83
C LEU A 218 0.16 -19.73 30.08
N ARG A 219 1.07 -18.86 30.53
CA ARG A 219 2.46 -19.23 30.85
C ARG A 219 2.56 -20.19 32.02
N GLN A 220 1.74 -20.04 33.05
CA GLN A 220 1.70 -20.96 34.19
C GLN A 220 1.18 -22.36 33.80
N ALA A 221 0.33 -22.44 32.78
CA ALA A 221 -0.20 -23.69 32.24
C ALA A 221 0.72 -24.37 31.22
N VAL A 222 1.88 -23.79 30.88
CA VAL A 222 2.84 -24.39 29.95
C VAL A 222 3.52 -25.59 30.60
N THR A 223 3.48 -26.72 29.91
CA THR A 223 4.08 -27.98 30.33
C THR A 223 5.54 -28.11 29.92
N GLU A 224 6.31 -28.95 30.60
CA GLU A 224 7.72 -29.22 30.25
C GLU A 224 7.89 -29.81 28.85
N ALA A 225 6.92 -30.62 28.39
CA ALA A 225 6.93 -31.16 27.04
C ALA A 225 6.85 -30.05 25.97
N GLU A 226 5.97 -29.06 26.18
CA GLU A 226 5.84 -27.91 25.29
C GLU A 226 7.11 -27.04 25.29
N VAL A 227 7.74 -26.88 26.46
CA VAL A 227 9.01 -26.15 26.58
C VAL A 227 10.12 -26.87 25.82
N SER A 228 10.22 -28.20 25.95
CA SER A 228 11.19 -29.00 25.20
C SER A 228 11.02 -28.82 23.69
N VAL A 229 9.79 -28.97 23.19
CA VAL A 229 9.49 -28.78 21.75
C VAL A 229 9.83 -27.36 21.30
N LYS A 230 9.51 -26.34 22.10
CA LYS A 230 9.82 -24.95 21.74
C LYS A 230 11.32 -24.66 21.77
N THR A 231 12.06 -25.33 22.64
CA THR A 231 13.53 -25.24 22.71
C THR A 231 14.17 -25.86 21.47
N ASP A 232 13.66 -27.01 21.03
CA ASP A 232 14.08 -27.62 19.75
C ASP A 232 13.79 -26.69 18.57
N GLU A 233 12.63 -26.01 18.57
CA GLU A 233 12.32 -25.00 17.56
C GLU A 233 13.31 -23.83 17.59
N PHE A 234 13.69 -23.33 18.78
CA PHE A 234 14.71 -22.29 18.90
C PHE A 234 16.04 -22.74 18.29
N ASN A 235 16.51 -23.95 18.61
CA ASN A 235 17.76 -24.50 18.07
C ASN A 235 17.68 -24.75 16.55
N ALA A 236 16.48 -24.99 16.01
CA ALA A 236 16.28 -25.19 14.58
C ALA A 236 16.15 -23.88 13.79
N LYS A 237 15.63 -22.82 14.42
CA LYS A 237 15.33 -21.53 13.76
C LYS A 237 16.38 -20.47 13.99
N PHE A 238 17.13 -20.55 15.08
CA PHE A 238 18.15 -19.60 15.44
C PHE A 238 19.55 -20.22 15.48
N GLU A 239 20.55 -19.41 15.20
CA GLU A 239 21.93 -19.70 15.59
C GLU A 239 22.11 -19.29 17.05
N VAL A 240 21.98 -20.25 17.98
CA VAL A 240 22.03 -19.99 19.42
C VAL A 240 23.48 -19.79 19.86
N ALA A 241 23.78 -18.62 20.44
CA ALA A 241 25.11 -18.29 20.92
C ALA A 241 25.50 -19.18 22.12
N ALA A 242 26.78 -19.55 22.22
CA ALA A 242 27.28 -20.44 23.26
C ALA A 242 27.17 -19.84 24.68
N GLU A 243 27.08 -18.51 24.76
CA GLU A 243 26.90 -17.73 25.98
C GLU A 243 25.46 -17.75 26.51
N CYS A 244 24.50 -18.28 25.75
CA CYS A 244 23.11 -18.41 26.21
C CYS A 244 23.01 -19.49 27.29
N GLU A 245 22.68 -19.08 28.51
CA GLU A 245 22.41 -20.02 29.60
C GLU A 245 21.17 -20.87 29.29
N ALA A 246 21.25 -22.19 29.53
CA ALA A 246 20.14 -23.11 29.28
C ALA A 246 18.85 -22.71 30.00
N ALA A 247 18.97 -22.19 31.24
CA ALA A 247 17.83 -21.69 32.01
C ALA A 247 17.14 -20.48 31.35
N GLU A 248 17.89 -19.62 30.67
CA GLU A 248 17.32 -18.47 29.94
C GLU A 248 16.64 -18.89 28.63
N ILE A 249 17.20 -19.89 27.94
CA ILE A 249 16.56 -20.51 26.77
C ILE A 249 15.23 -21.13 27.19
N GLU A 250 15.21 -21.90 28.28
CA GLU A 250 14.00 -22.51 28.81
C GLU A 250 12.96 -21.45 29.22
N ARG A 251 13.40 -20.37 29.90
CA ARG A 251 12.54 -19.25 30.32
C ARG A 251 11.87 -18.58 29.13
N ALA A 252 12.63 -18.29 28.08
CA ALA A 252 12.13 -17.69 26.84
C ALA A 252 11.24 -18.67 26.05
N ALA A 253 11.57 -19.96 26.03
CA ALA A 253 10.75 -20.99 25.39
C ALA A 253 9.38 -21.08 26.06
N ARG A 254 9.31 -21.08 27.40
CA ARG A 254 8.05 -21.08 28.14
C ARG A 254 7.19 -19.86 27.83
N THR A 255 7.80 -18.67 27.77
CA THR A 255 7.10 -17.44 27.37
C THR A 255 6.63 -17.50 25.91
N SER A 256 7.44 -18.04 25.01
CA SER A 256 7.11 -18.24 23.60
C SER A 256 5.91 -19.17 23.39
N VAL A 257 5.82 -20.28 24.12
CA VAL A 257 4.62 -21.15 24.10
C VAL A 257 3.38 -20.40 24.59
N ALA A 258 3.51 -19.60 25.65
CA ALA A 258 2.40 -18.82 26.16
C ALA A 258 1.90 -17.78 25.15
N LEU A 259 2.82 -17.15 24.42
CA LEU A 259 2.51 -16.23 23.32
C LEU A 259 1.79 -16.95 22.18
N ASP A 260 2.27 -18.12 21.76
CA ASP A 260 1.60 -18.93 20.72
C ASP A 260 0.14 -19.24 21.10
N LYS A 261 -0.08 -19.67 22.35
CA LYS A 261 -1.43 -19.93 22.88
C LYS A 261 -2.28 -18.66 22.93
N LEU A 262 -1.70 -17.50 23.23
CA LEU A 262 -2.42 -16.22 23.26
C LEU A 262 -2.87 -15.82 21.85
N ILE A 263 -1.98 -15.94 20.86
CA ILE A 263 -2.27 -15.67 19.45
C ILE A 263 -3.37 -16.60 18.94
N GLU A 264 -3.27 -17.91 19.19
CA GLU A 264 -4.27 -18.90 18.79
C GLU A 264 -5.63 -18.66 19.45
N LYS A 265 -5.64 -18.39 20.77
CA LYS A 265 -6.88 -18.18 21.53
C LYS A 265 -7.71 -17.00 21.02
N HIS A 266 -7.06 -15.93 20.58
CA HIS A 266 -7.71 -14.70 20.12
C HIS A 266 -7.74 -14.55 18.60
N ASP A 267 -7.24 -15.55 17.88
CA ASP A 267 -7.10 -15.59 16.42
C ASP A 267 -6.37 -14.34 15.88
N LEU A 268 -5.23 -14.01 16.49
CA LEU A 268 -4.53 -12.75 16.19
C LEU A 268 -3.67 -12.87 14.94
N GLY A 269 -3.83 -11.91 14.03
CA GLY A 269 -3.00 -11.80 12.83
C GLY A 269 -1.85 -10.79 12.99
N SER A 270 -1.84 -9.98 14.04
CA SER A 270 -0.70 -9.15 14.47
C SER A 270 -0.83 -8.69 15.92
N MET A 271 0.25 -8.20 16.54
CA MET A 271 0.20 -7.69 17.91
C MET A 271 1.15 -6.51 18.16
N ALA A 272 0.65 -5.44 18.78
CA ALA A 272 1.48 -4.40 19.38
C ALA A 272 1.58 -4.64 20.89
N TYR A 273 2.77 -4.54 21.46
CA TYR A 273 2.97 -4.78 22.89
C TYR A 273 3.94 -3.78 23.50
N TYR A 274 3.67 -3.40 24.75
CA TYR A 274 4.67 -2.87 25.67
C TYR A 274 4.15 -2.95 27.10
N TYR A 275 5.02 -3.41 28.00
CA TYR A 275 4.73 -3.49 29.42
C TYR A 275 6.04 -3.65 30.18
N GLU A 276 6.13 -3.05 31.37
CA GLU A 276 7.27 -3.23 32.28
C GLU A 276 6.89 -4.18 33.42
N GLY A 277 5.80 -3.86 34.13
CA GLY A 277 5.31 -4.65 35.25
C GLY A 277 6.34 -4.81 36.38
N THR A 278 6.02 -5.67 37.34
CA THR A 278 6.96 -6.10 38.39
C THR A 278 6.77 -7.60 38.66
N GLY A 279 7.77 -8.25 39.26
CA GLY A 279 7.68 -9.64 39.70
C GLY A 279 7.41 -10.61 38.54
N ALA A 280 6.31 -11.36 38.62
CA ALA A 280 5.96 -12.34 37.59
C ALA A 280 5.72 -11.72 36.21
N TYR A 281 5.20 -10.48 36.14
CA TYR A 281 4.97 -9.79 34.88
C TYR A 281 6.27 -9.28 34.25
N GLU A 282 7.19 -8.75 35.07
CA GLU A 282 8.53 -8.36 34.62
C GLU A 282 9.29 -9.57 34.04
N ASN A 283 9.17 -10.73 34.70
CA ASN A 283 9.75 -11.98 34.21
C ASN A 283 9.21 -12.38 32.81
N ILE A 284 7.92 -12.14 32.56
CA ILE A 284 7.32 -12.40 31.24
C ILE A 284 7.90 -11.45 30.21
N VAL A 285 7.77 -10.12 30.42
CA VAL A 285 8.11 -9.12 29.40
C VAL A 285 9.59 -9.13 29.03
N THR A 286 10.47 -9.54 29.95
CA THR A 286 11.92 -9.69 29.72
C THR A 286 12.32 -10.97 28.99
N SER A 287 11.36 -11.77 28.53
CA SER A 287 11.62 -13.04 27.83
C SER A 287 10.79 -13.24 26.55
N VAL A 288 10.18 -12.18 26.00
CA VAL A 288 9.27 -12.26 24.85
C VAL A 288 9.95 -12.22 23.48
N ILE A 289 11.18 -11.67 23.37
CA ILE A 289 11.79 -11.30 22.08
C ILE A 289 11.91 -12.49 21.12
N ALA A 290 12.40 -13.64 21.60
CA ALA A 290 12.55 -14.85 20.77
C ALA A 290 11.19 -15.35 20.26
N GLY A 291 10.18 -15.42 21.13
CA GLY A 291 8.83 -15.84 20.76
C GLY A 291 8.16 -14.90 19.76
N ASN A 292 8.25 -13.59 20.01
CA ASN A 292 7.73 -12.56 19.09
C ASN A 292 8.43 -12.61 17.72
N THR A 293 9.70 -12.99 17.67
CA THR A 293 10.44 -13.17 16.41
C THR A 293 9.89 -14.36 15.63
N LEU A 294 9.65 -15.49 16.29
CA LEU A 294 9.02 -16.65 15.65
C LEU A 294 7.59 -16.38 15.19
N LEU A 295 6.81 -15.60 15.95
CA LEU A 295 5.48 -15.13 15.52
C LEU A 295 5.59 -14.26 14.27
N THR A 296 6.49 -13.28 14.28
CA THR A 296 6.71 -12.39 13.12
C THR A 296 7.17 -13.19 11.90
N GLY A 297 8.00 -14.21 12.08
CA GLY A 297 8.42 -15.13 11.00
C GLY A 297 7.33 -16.10 10.53
N ARG A 298 6.23 -16.26 11.28
CA ARG A 298 5.02 -17.04 10.92
C ARG A 298 3.86 -16.12 10.53
N ASN A 299 4.16 -14.95 9.97
CA ASN A 299 3.17 -14.03 9.44
C ASN A 299 2.21 -13.41 10.48
N VAL A 300 2.63 -13.39 11.76
CA VAL A 300 1.98 -12.65 12.85
C VAL A 300 2.95 -11.58 13.34
N PRO A 301 3.10 -10.45 12.62
CA PRO A 301 4.04 -9.41 12.99
C PRO A 301 3.73 -8.85 14.37
N VAL A 302 4.80 -8.67 15.16
CA VAL A 302 4.73 -8.11 16.50
C VAL A 302 5.56 -6.83 16.58
N ALA A 303 5.01 -5.75 17.12
CA ALA A 303 5.74 -4.48 17.31
C ALA A 303 5.89 -4.15 18.80
N GLY A 304 7.10 -3.77 19.21
CA GLY A 304 7.40 -3.28 20.56
C GLY A 304 6.84 -1.86 20.80
N GLU A 305 7.03 -1.35 22.02
CA GLU A 305 6.62 0.02 22.42
C GLU A 305 5.13 0.33 22.23
N CYS A 306 4.32 -0.71 22.05
CA CYS A 306 2.92 -0.66 21.62
C CYS A 306 2.74 0.14 20.32
N GLU A 307 3.68 0.03 19.38
CA GLU A 307 3.63 0.78 18.13
C GLU A 307 2.58 0.17 17.16
N VAL A 308 1.34 0.61 17.32
CA VAL A 308 0.19 0.14 16.54
C VAL A 308 0.34 0.46 15.05
N LYS A 309 0.90 1.62 14.67
CA LYS A 309 1.02 2.01 13.25
C LYS A 309 2.07 1.17 12.53
N ASN A 310 3.16 0.83 13.22
CA ASN A 310 4.20 -0.03 12.71
C ASN A 310 3.74 -1.48 12.62
N VAL A 311 2.95 -1.99 13.58
CA VAL A 311 2.41 -3.35 13.43
C VAL A 311 1.50 -3.47 12.21
N GLN A 312 0.72 -2.43 11.89
CA GLN A 312 -0.05 -2.37 10.64
C GLN A 312 0.85 -2.35 9.42
N ALA A 313 1.90 -1.53 9.41
CA ALA A 313 2.85 -1.48 8.31
C ALA A 313 3.58 -2.81 8.10
N MET A 314 3.97 -3.48 9.19
CA MET A 314 4.56 -4.82 9.14
C MET A 314 3.55 -5.82 8.59
N LYS A 315 2.27 -5.76 8.98
CA LYS A 315 1.23 -6.65 8.45
C LYS A 315 0.96 -6.43 6.97
N ILE A 316 0.97 -5.19 6.50
CA ILE A 316 0.89 -4.87 5.07
C ILE A 316 2.05 -5.52 4.31
N MET A 317 3.28 -5.39 4.81
CA MET A 317 4.47 -5.97 4.15
C MET A 317 4.50 -7.50 4.20
N ASP A 318 4.01 -8.06 5.31
CA ASP A 318 3.78 -9.49 5.48
C ASP A 318 2.79 -10.05 4.45
N LEU A 319 1.65 -9.37 4.24
CA LEU A 319 0.64 -9.76 3.25
C LEU A 319 1.15 -9.62 1.80
N PHE A 320 2.13 -8.75 1.55
CA PHE A 320 2.87 -8.72 0.29
C PHE A 320 3.94 -9.84 0.16
N GLY A 321 4.16 -10.65 1.19
CA GLY A 321 5.20 -11.68 1.23
C GLY A 321 6.62 -11.13 1.37
N ALA A 322 6.78 -9.84 1.68
CA ALA A 322 8.08 -9.19 1.79
C ALA A 322 8.70 -9.33 3.19
N GLY A 323 7.88 -9.61 4.19
CA GLY A 323 8.24 -9.56 5.61
C GLY A 323 8.57 -8.14 6.07
N GLY A 324 9.20 -8.02 7.23
CA GLY A 324 9.61 -6.72 7.76
C GLY A 324 10.09 -6.80 9.20
N SER A 325 10.58 -5.67 9.70
CA SER A 325 10.94 -5.51 11.11
C SER A 325 10.48 -4.13 11.55
N PHE A 326 10.10 -4.02 12.81
CA PHE A 326 10.14 -2.74 13.48
C PHE A 326 11.60 -2.28 13.53
N SER A 327 11.86 -1.02 13.20
CA SER A 327 13.21 -0.46 13.09
C SER A 327 13.16 1.04 13.28
N GLU A 328 14.23 1.57 13.87
CA GLU A 328 14.38 2.99 14.14
C GLU A 328 15.73 3.51 13.66
N PHE A 329 15.78 4.80 13.32
CA PHE A 329 17.02 5.45 12.94
C PHE A 329 17.96 5.53 14.14
N TYR A 330 19.11 4.86 14.04
CA TYR A 330 20.06 4.76 15.14
C TYR A 330 21.26 5.69 14.95
N LEU A 331 21.87 5.66 13.77
CA LEU A 331 23.11 6.38 13.49
C LEU A 331 23.17 6.81 12.02
N SER A 332 23.64 8.03 11.79
CA SER A 332 24.10 8.46 10.46
C SER A 332 25.62 8.45 10.43
N ASP A 333 26.20 7.64 9.54
CA ASP A 333 27.63 7.61 9.26
C ASP A 333 27.92 8.45 8.02
N TYR A 334 28.54 9.60 8.25
CA TYR A 334 28.85 10.57 7.21
C TYR A 334 30.11 10.23 6.40
N VAL A 335 30.94 9.29 6.87
CA VAL A 335 32.15 8.86 6.14
C VAL A 335 31.77 7.86 5.06
N ASP A 336 30.98 6.86 5.45
CA ASP A 336 30.49 5.83 4.54
C ASP A 336 29.21 6.25 3.79
N ASP A 337 28.65 7.42 4.12
CA ASP A 337 27.38 7.96 3.61
C ASP A 337 26.23 6.95 3.80
N VAL A 338 26.11 6.40 5.01
CA VAL A 338 25.08 5.42 5.37
C VAL A 338 24.25 5.78 6.59
N VAL A 339 22.99 5.37 6.60
CA VAL A 339 22.13 5.44 7.78
C VAL A 339 21.89 4.03 8.31
N TYR A 340 22.19 3.84 9.58
CA TYR A 340 21.92 2.63 10.34
C TYR A 340 20.52 2.68 10.95
N LEU A 341 19.73 1.64 10.70
CA LEU A 341 18.54 1.39 11.48
C LEU A 341 18.65 0.06 12.21
N GLY A 342 18.04 0.01 13.38
CA GLY A 342 17.96 -1.14 14.26
C GLY A 342 16.88 -0.90 15.30
N HIS A 343 16.54 -1.95 16.04
CA HIS A 343 15.65 -1.87 17.20
C HIS A 343 15.82 -3.11 18.07
N ASP A 344 15.49 -3.00 19.36
CA ASP A 344 15.40 -4.12 20.28
C ASP A 344 14.02 -4.79 20.16
N GLY A 345 13.82 -5.52 19.07
CA GLY A 345 12.52 -6.07 18.73
C GLY A 345 12.56 -7.29 17.81
N PRO A 346 11.40 -7.95 17.65
CA PRO A 346 11.27 -9.08 16.74
C PRO A 346 11.39 -8.65 15.28
N ALA A 347 11.96 -9.54 14.46
CA ALA A 347 12.15 -9.29 13.04
C ALA A 347 11.73 -10.49 12.19
N HIS A 348 11.21 -10.23 11.00
CA HIS A 348 10.88 -11.30 10.09
C HIS A 348 12.13 -11.91 9.46
N VAL A 349 12.32 -13.22 9.63
CA VAL A 349 13.46 -13.98 9.09
C VAL A 349 13.65 -13.89 7.57
N ALA A 350 12.65 -13.45 6.80
CA ALA A 350 12.75 -13.31 5.34
C ALA A 350 13.59 -12.10 4.92
N ILE A 351 13.83 -11.16 5.83
CA ILE A 351 14.68 -10.01 5.55
C ILE A 351 16.13 -10.25 5.95
N SER A 352 16.45 -11.31 6.70
CA SER A 352 17.81 -11.58 7.16
C SER A 352 18.71 -12.09 6.03
N GLU A 353 19.97 -11.71 6.08
CA GLU A 353 21.06 -12.37 5.40
C GLU A 353 21.54 -13.53 6.27
N GLY A 354 21.27 -14.75 5.84
CA GLY A 354 21.59 -15.94 6.61
C GLY A 354 20.65 -16.15 7.81
N THR A 355 21.10 -17.00 8.74
CA THR A 355 20.35 -17.39 9.93
C THR A 355 20.31 -16.26 10.96
N VAL A 356 19.19 -16.11 11.64
CA VAL A 356 19.06 -15.15 12.76
C VAL A 356 19.74 -15.74 13.99
N GLY A 357 20.63 -14.98 14.62
CA GLY A 357 21.28 -15.36 15.88
C GLY A 357 20.38 -15.11 17.08
N LEU A 358 20.49 -15.96 18.10
CA LEU A 358 19.88 -15.77 19.42
C LEU A 358 21.02 -15.52 20.43
N VAL A 359 21.05 -14.32 21.02
CA VAL A 359 22.17 -13.83 21.84
C VAL A 359 21.70 -13.35 23.21
N PRO A 360 22.50 -13.49 24.28
CA PRO A 360 22.16 -12.93 25.58
C PRO A 360 22.51 -11.44 25.63
N LEU A 361 21.61 -10.64 26.19
CA LEU A 361 21.86 -9.25 26.57
C LEU A 361 21.88 -9.13 28.09
N SER A 362 22.93 -8.51 28.62
CA SER A 362 23.09 -8.26 30.05
C SER A 362 22.18 -7.14 30.57
N VAL A 363 21.67 -6.29 29.68
CA VAL A 363 20.74 -5.20 29.96
C VAL A 363 19.92 -4.88 28.71
N TYR A 364 18.62 -4.60 28.87
CA TYR A 364 17.81 -4.01 27.81
C TYR A 364 17.84 -2.48 27.88
N HIS A 365 17.96 -1.78 26.74
CA HIS A 365 18.08 -0.33 26.75
C HIS A 365 16.72 0.34 27.00
N GLY A 366 16.60 1.13 28.06
CA GLY A 366 15.34 1.83 28.39
C GLY A 366 14.17 0.90 28.78
N LYS A 367 14.43 -0.38 29.05
CA LYS A 367 13.45 -1.39 29.48
C LYS A 367 14.01 -2.15 30.70
N PRO A 368 13.17 -2.69 31.60
CA PRO A 368 13.65 -3.43 32.75
C PRO A 368 14.37 -4.72 32.35
N GLY A 369 15.31 -5.14 33.19
CA GLY A 369 15.88 -6.48 33.16
C GLY A 369 16.88 -6.78 32.04
N LYS A 370 16.99 -8.08 31.75
CA LYS A 370 17.96 -8.73 30.87
C LYS A 370 17.36 -10.03 30.31
N GLY A 371 17.98 -10.60 29.28
CA GLY A 371 17.52 -11.85 28.70
C GLY A 371 18.03 -12.08 27.29
N LEU A 372 17.32 -12.89 26.52
CA LEU A 372 17.68 -13.18 25.13
C LEU A 372 17.19 -12.09 24.19
N SER A 373 17.95 -11.85 23.12
CA SER A 373 17.59 -11.00 21.99
C SER A 373 18.00 -11.67 20.69
N ILE A 374 17.61 -11.06 19.56
CA ILE A 374 17.97 -11.52 18.23
C ILE A 374 19.05 -10.64 17.61
N GLN A 375 19.92 -11.26 16.82
CA GLN A 375 20.91 -10.58 16.01
C GLN A 375 20.77 -11.05 14.56
N MET A 376 20.67 -10.11 13.63
CA MET A 376 20.69 -10.44 12.21
C MET A 376 21.35 -9.33 11.39
N THR A 377 21.89 -9.72 10.25
CA THR A 377 22.22 -8.80 9.15
C THR A 377 21.02 -8.78 8.21
N VAL A 378 20.64 -7.63 7.67
CA VAL A 378 19.57 -7.58 6.66
C VAL A 378 20.17 -7.80 5.26
N ALA A 379 19.54 -8.67 4.48
CA ALA A 379 19.98 -9.00 3.13
C ALA A 379 20.11 -7.77 2.22
N TYR A 380 21.25 -7.67 1.53
CA TYR A 380 21.54 -6.61 0.57
C TYR A 380 20.61 -6.67 -0.65
N ALA A 381 19.55 -5.86 -0.63
CA ALA A 381 18.63 -5.62 -1.75
C ALA A 381 17.99 -4.23 -1.60
N PRO A 382 17.38 -3.65 -2.66
CA PRO A 382 16.57 -2.45 -2.51
C PRO A 382 15.44 -2.70 -1.50
N ARG A 383 15.48 -2.01 -0.35
CA ARG A 383 14.45 -2.08 0.70
C ARG A 383 13.81 -0.71 0.88
N SER A 384 12.53 -0.70 1.24
CA SER A 384 11.77 0.53 1.54
C SER A 384 11.47 0.60 3.03
N ALA A 385 11.88 1.69 3.70
CA ALA A 385 11.43 2.01 5.06
C ALA A 385 10.10 2.77 5.02
N ARG A 386 9.23 2.56 6.01
CA ARG A 386 7.91 3.20 6.12
C ARG A 386 7.58 3.52 7.57
N ARG A 387 6.84 4.61 7.77
CA ARG A 387 6.31 5.04 9.06
C ARG A 387 4.86 5.48 8.88
N GLY A 388 3.96 5.05 9.75
CA GLY A 388 2.61 5.59 9.83
C GLY A 388 2.57 6.79 10.78
N THR A 389 1.86 7.85 10.42
CA THR A 389 1.57 8.99 11.29
C THR A 389 0.06 9.17 11.39
N SER A 390 -0.42 9.62 12.54
CA SER A 390 -1.83 9.94 12.76
C SER A 390 -1.94 11.43 13.10
N SER A 391 -2.76 12.18 12.37
CA SER A 391 -3.16 13.54 12.75
C SER A 391 -4.65 13.55 13.09
N SER A 392 -4.99 14.09 14.25
CA SER A 392 -6.38 14.24 14.74
C SER A 392 -6.99 15.58 14.32
N ALA A 393 -6.53 16.17 13.21
CA ALA A 393 -7.04 17.44 12.75
C ALA A 393 -8.46 17.25 12.18
N PRO A 394 -9.47 18.02 12.63
CA PRO A 394 -10.81 17.96 12.05
C PRO A 394 -10.75 18.34 10.56
N PRO A 395 -11.64 17.81 9.72
CA PRO A 395 -11.67 18.16 8.30
C PRO A 395 -11.85 19.67 8.15
N ALA A 396 -10.93 20.31 7.44
CA ALA A 396 -11.07 21.71 7.06
C ALA A 396 -12.22 21.83 6.04
N GLY A 397 -13.43 22.14 6.52
CA GLY A 397 -14.57 22.36 5.64
C GLY A 397 -15.94 22.29 6.29
N CYS A 398 -16.28 23.28 7.11
CA CYS A 398 -17.67 23.71 7.26
C CYS A 398 -17.67 25.24 7.14
N PRO A 399 -18.33 25.85 6.13
CA PRO A 399 -18.44 27.29 6.08
C PRO A 399 -19.27 27.74 7.27
N GLU A 400 -18.70 28.62 8.11
CA GLU A 400 -19.40 29.29 9.21
C GLU A 400 -20.71 29.90 8.68
N THR A 401 -21.82 29.25 8.99
CA THR A 401 -23.14 29.87 8.94
C THR A 401 -23.22 30.87 10.09
N GLY A 402 -23.28 32.16 9.74
CA GLY A 402 -23.90 33.20 10.55
C GLY A 402 -23.09 33.68 11.77
N ARG A 403 -22.31 34.74 11.59
CA ARG A 403 -21.92 35.61 12.71
C ARG A 403 -23.16 36.28 13.31
N PRO A 404 -23.40 36.20 14.63
CA PRO A 404 -24.19 37.19 15.34
C PRO A 404 -23.24 38.30 15.82
N THR A 405 -23.38 39.49 15.26
CA THR A 405 -22.68 40.69 15.73
C THR A 405 -23.23 41.10 17.10
N HIS A 406 -22.40 40.99 18.15
CA HIS A 406 -22.67 41.62 19.44
C HIS A 406 -22.57 43.15 19.32
N GLN A 407 -23.66 43.80 19.73
CA GLN A 407 -23.80 45.24 19.90
C GLN A 407 -22.77 45.80 20.89
N ARG A 408 -22.11 46.91 20.51
CA ARG A 408 -21.58 47.90 21.46
C ARG A 408 -22.34 49.20 21.28
N HIS A 409 -22.90 49.69 22.38
CA HIS A 409 -23.54 50.99 22.49
C HIS A 409 -22.50 52.12 22.50
N SER A 410 -22.72 53.16 21.69
CA SER A 410 -22.48 54.57 22.08
C SER A 410 -23.15 55.56 21.10
N HIS A 411 -23.98 56.42 21.70
CA HIS A 411 -24.40 57.78 21.32
C HIS A 411 -24.91 58.15 19.90
N GLN A 412 -26.25 58.23 19.83
CA GLN A 412 -27.18 59.19 19.17
C GLN A 412 -26.67 60.63 18.80
N PRO A 413 -27.41 61.48 18.01
CA PRO A 413 -28.69 61.28 17.27
C PRO A 413 -28.69 61.99 15.84
N PRO A 414 -29.82 62.42 15.20
CA PRO A 414 -30.27 61.86 13.91
C PRO A 414 -30.50 62.91 12.79
N ARG A 415 -30.78 62.48 11.54
CA ARG A 415 -31.66 63.18 10.55
C ARG A 415 -31.65 62.46 9.18
N THR A 416 -32.76 61.81 8.81
CA THR A 416 -33.84 62.24 7.88
C THR A 416 -33.62 61.96 6.39
N ALA A 417 -34.49 61.09 5.88
CA ALA A 417 -35.33 61.25 4.67
C ALA A 417 -34.75 61.13 3.23
N ALA A 418 -35.46 60.27 2.48
CA ALA A 418 -35.99 60.49 1.12
C ALA A 418 -35.19 60.09 -0.14
N GLN A 419 -35.78 59.10 -0.85
CA GLN A 419 -36.25 59.11 -2.25
C GLN A 419 -35.31 59.23 -3.46
N SER A 420 -35.64 58.39 -4.46
CA SER A 420 -35.55 58.59 -5.93
C SER A 420 -34.13 58.57 -6.53
N SER A 421 -33.84 58.22 -7.79
CA SER A 421 -34.59 57.79 -8.98
C SER A 421 -33.54 57.44 -10.05
N ALA A 422 -33.69 56.28 -10.71
CA ALA A 422 -33.53 56.01 -12.16
C ALA A 422 -32.29 56.56 -12.96
N PRO A 423 -32.11 56.28 -14.27
CA PRO A 423 -30.95 55.54 -14.77
C PRO A 423 -30.14 56.28 -15.87
N PHE A 424 -28.95 55.81 -16.28
CA PHE A 424 -28.41 56.20 -17.59
C PHE A 424 -27.52 55.15 -18.31
N ARG A 425 -27.62 55.23 -19.63
CA ARG A 425 -27.27 54.32 -20.73
C ARG A 425 -25.78 54.23 -21.16
N ARG A 426 -25.46 53.06 -21.77
CA ARG A 426 -24.81 52.79 -23.09
C ARG A 426 -23.28 52.85 -23.31
N ASN A 427 -22.88 51.80 -24.06
CA ASN A 427 -21.89 51.72 -25.18
C ASN A 427 -20.40 51.77 -24.79
N ALA A 428 -19.44 51.13 -25.48
CA ALA A 428 -19.42 50.45 -26.77
C ALA A 428 -18.21 49.48 -26.86
N ARG A 429 -18.32 48.53 -27.81
CA ARG A 429 -17.23 47.66 -28.30
C ARG A 429 -16.26 48.43 -29.21
N ARG A 430 -14.98 48.02 -29.19
CA ARG A 430 -14.12 47.62 -30.35
C ARG A 430 -12.66 47.65 -29.91
N HIS A 431 -11.88 46.61 -30.25
CA HIS A 431 -10.53 46.81 -30.79
C HIS A 431 -10.01 45.57 -31.52
N THR A 432 -9.34 45.85 -32.62
CA THR A 432 -8.79 45.03 -33.70
C THR A 432 -7.31 44.72 -33.47
N SER A 433 -6.85 43.56 -33.93
CA SER A 433 -5.43 43.17 -34.04
C SER A 433 -4.64 44.01 -35.06
N PRO A 434 -3.30 43.93 -35.00
CA PRO A 434 -2.51 43.68 -36.21
C PRO A 434 -1.39 42.62 -36.04
N ARG A 435 -1.04 41.96 -37.15
CA ARG A 435 0.05 40.98 -37.36
C ARG A 435 1.35 41.66 -37.85
N ARG A 436 2.52 41.07 -37.54
CA ARG A 436 3.75 40.85 -38.38
C ARG A 436 4.91 40.33 -37.48
N PRO A 437 6.05 39.81 -37.99
CA PRO A 437 6.29 38.84 -39.07
C PRO A 437 7.20 37.65 -38.61
N SER A 438 7.46 36.71 -39.52
CA SER A 438 8.18 35.42 -39.41
C SER A 438 9.72 35.49 -39.42
N ALA A 439 10.38 34.60 -38.66
CA ALA A 439 11.80 34.17 -38.78
C ALA A 439 11.98 32.75 -38.16
N PRO A 440 13.10 32.02 -38.37
CA PRO A 440 13.13 30.69 -39.01
C PRO A 440 13.15 29.48 -38.06
N ALA A 441 12.94 28.31 -38.67
CA ALA A 441 12.83 26.99 -38.05
C ALA A 441 14.04 26.61 -37.17
N SER A 442 13.75 26.33 -35.89
CA SER A 442 14.62 25.58 -35.00
C SER A 442 14.03 24.18 -34.79
N SER A 443 14.92 23.19 -34.88
CA SER A 443 14.69 21.76 -34.68
C SER A 443 13.87 21.47 -33.42
N THR A 444 12.69 20.88 -33.60
CA THR A 444 11.88 20.35 -32.50
C THR A 444 12.56 19.08 -31.97
N PRO A 445 12.88 18.97 -30.67
CA PRO A 445 13.24 17.69 -30.10
C PRO A 445 11.99 16.80 -30.08
N ALA A 446 12.17 15.52 -30.42
CA ALA A 446 11.13 14.50 -30.33
C ALA A 446 10.43 14.56 -28.95
N PRO A 447 9.11 14.35 -28.87
CA PRO A 447 8.42 14.38 -27.58
C PRO A 447 9.02 13.28 -26.70
N ALA A 448 9.53 13.70 -25.54
CA ALA A 448 9.94 12.79 -24.49
C ALA A 448 8.78 11.84 -24.19
N ARG A 449 9.01 10.52 -24.30
CA ARG A 449 8.10 9.51 -23.75
C ARG A 449 7.77 9.92 -22.33
N ALA A 450 6.51 10.29 -22.08
CA ALA A 450 5.99 10.41 -20.73
C ALA A 450 6.08 9.01 -20.12
N ARG A 451 7.15 8.73 -19.37
CA ARG A 451 7.19 7.60 -18.46
C ARG A 451 6.11 7.87 -17.42
N THR A 452 4.95 7.23 -17.56
CA THR A 452 4.04 7.02 -16.44
C THR A 452 4.88 6.45 -15.31
N ARG A 453 4.94 7.15 -14.18
CA ARG A 453 5.66 6.63 -13.01
C ARG A 453 4.87 5.42 -12.53
N HIS A 454 5.46 4.24 -12.62
CA HIS A 454 4.90 3.04 -12.00
C HIS A 454 4.61 3.34 -10.53
N ALA A 455 3.34 3.20 -10.15
CA ALA A 455 2.95 3.18 -8.75
C ALA A 455 3.30 1.78 -8.22
N SER A 456 4.18 1.69 -7.22
CA SER A 456 4.39 0.43 -6.49
C SER A 456 3.03 -0.12 -6.00
N PRO A 457 2.84 -1.44 -5.85
CA PRO A 457 1.63 -2.04 -5.24
C PRO A 457 1.18 -1.37 -3.95
N VAL A 458 2.15 -0.80 -3.24
CA VAL A 458 1.94 -0.10 -1.97
C VAL A 458 1.35 1.28 -2.17
N ALA A 459 1.77 2.00 -3.22
CA ALA A 459 1.16 3.27 -3.57
C ALA A 459 -0.31 3.06 -3.96
N LEU A 460 -0.66 1.91 -4.54
CA LEU A 460 -2.04 1.59 -4.91
C LEU A 460 -2.97 1.38 -3.70
N LEU A 461 -2.43 1.02 -2.52
CA LEU A 461 -3.23 0.98 -1.28
C LEU A 461 -3.89 2.33 -0.97
N SER A 462 -3.30 3.45 -1.41
CA SER A 462 -3.91 4.76 -1.23
C SER A 462 -5.19 4.97 -2.04
N CYS A 463 -5.32 4.27 -3.17
CA CYS A 463 -6.53 4.27 -3.99
C CYS A 463 -7.61 3.31 -3.47
N LEU A 464 -7.21 2.21 -2.83
CA LEU A 464 -8.14 1.22 -2.29
C LEU A 464 -8.72 1.63 -0.92
N TYR A 465 -8.09 2.58 -0.22
CA TYR A 465 -8.57 3.18 1.02
C TYR A 465 -8.91 4.68 0.88
N PRO A 466 -9.98 5.05 0.16
CA PRO A 466 -10.33 6.45 -0.05
C PRO A 466 -10.66 7.19 1.26
N CYS A 467 -11.23 6.52 2.27
CA CYS A 467 -11.48 7.13 3.59
C CYS A 467 -10.21 7.38 4.41
N ALA A 468 -9.15 6.57 4.23
CA ALA A 468 -7.86 6.82 4.87
C ALA A 468 -7.19 8.09 4.36
N PHE A 469 -7.44 8.46 3.10
CA PHE A 469 -6.80 9.59 2.44
C PHE A 469 -7.70 10.83 2.28
N ASN A 470 -9.03 10.71 2.36
CA ASN A 470 -9.97 11.85 2.29
C ASN A 470 -10.41 12.41 3.66
N ALA A 471 -10.22 11.70 4.77
CA ALA A 471 -10.53 12.19 6.12
C ALA A 471 -9.35 12.93 6.79
N LEU A 472 -8.22 13.04 6.10
CA LEU A 472 -7.04 13.77 6.55
C LEU A 472 -6.79 14.90 5.53
N PRO A 473 -6.38 16.12 5.96
CA PRO A 473 -5.79 17.05 5.00
C PRO A 473 -4.73 16.28 4.19
N LYS A 474 -4.62 16.55 2.88
CA LYS A 474 -3.79 15.86 1.86
C LYS A 474 -2.26 15.80 2.17
N ALA A 475 -1.85 15.79 3.43
CA ALA A 475 -0.49 15.88 3.93
C ALA A 475 -0.04 14.74 4.86
N ASP A 476 -0.91 13.97 5.57
CA ASP A 476 -0.42 13.21 6.74
C ASP A 476 -0.71 11.70 6.83
N ILE A 477 -0.93 10.99 5.71
CA ILE A 477 -0.42 9.61 5.55
C ILE A 477 0.74 9.68 4.56
N LEU A 478 1.82 10.30 5.03
CA LEU A 478 3.09 10.23 4.37
C LEU A 478 3.64 8.82 4.61
N PHE A 479 3.35 7.90 3.67
CA PHE A 479 4.18 6.72 3.43
C PHE A 479 5.59 7.22 3.05
N LEU A 480 6.34 7.68 4.04
CA LEU A 480 7.68 8.16 3.88
C LEU A 480 8.58 6.96 3.61
N SER A 481 8.78 6.66 2.33
CA SER A 481 10.15 6.55 1.87
C SER A 481 10.80 7.90 2.22
N LYS A 482 11.52 7.97 3.34
CA LYS A 482 12.28 9.14 3.77
C LYS A 482 13.49 9.43 2.85
N SER A 483 13.48 8.97 1.61
CA SER A 483 14.46 9.29 0.56
C SER A 483 14.55 10.79 0.24
N CYS A 484 13.55 11.59 0.63
CA CYS A 484 13.55 13.05 0.40
C CYS A 484 14.22 13.88 1.50
N LEU A 485 14.50 13.32 2.69
CA LEU A 485 15.18 14.06 3.76
C LEU A 485 16.71 13.92 3.72
N TYR A 486 17.22 12.89 3.07
CA TYR A 486 18.65 12.64 2.90
C TYR A 486 18.92 12.30 1.43
N ARG A 487 19.20 13.31 0.60
CA ARG A 487 19.69 13.08 -0.76
C ARG A 487 21.12 12.53 -0.67
N GLY A 488 21.30 11.23 -0.87
CA GLY A 488 22.63 10.63 -1.08
C GLY A 488 22.91 9.37 -0.27
N LEU A 489 22.40 9.26 0.97
CA LEU A 489 22.83 8.19 1.87
C LEU A 489 22.24 6.81 1.52
N ALA A 490 23.10 5.79 1.50
CA ALA A 490 22.70 4.39 1.40
C ALA A 490 22.20 3.86 2.76
N VAL A 491 21.14 3.06 2.77
CA VAL A 491 20.58 2.50 4.02
C VAL A 491 21.24 1.16 4.33
N ARG A 492 21.82 1.00 5.53
CA ARG A 492 22.26 -0.29 6.09
C ARG A 492 21.49 -0.56 7.39
N LEU A 493 21.12 -1.81 7.62
CA LEU A 493 20.33 -2.21 8.78
C LEU A 493 21.16 -3.15 9.66
N SER A 494 21.29 -2.84 10.95
CA SER A 494 22.07 -3.65 11.90
C SER A 494 21.59 -3.43 13.34
N SER A 495 21.60 -4.48 14.16
CA SER A 495 21.34 -4.41 15.61
C SER A 495 22.47 -3.67 16.36
N PRO A 496 22.20 -2.77 17.33
CA PRO A 496 23.24 -2.15 18.17
C PRO A 496 23.36 -2.78 19.59
N PRO A 497 24.56 -2.83 20.20
CA PRO A 497 25.84 -3.23 19.63
C PRO A 497 26.43 -4.48 20.32
N VAL A 498 26.78 -5.48 19.53
CA VAL A 498 28.00 -6.26 19.80
C VAL A 498 29.08 -5.66 18.91
N PHE A 499 29.78 -4.65 19.43
CA PHE A 499 31.04 -4.20 18.84
C PHE A 499 32.07 -5.33 19.04
N LEU A 500 32.27 -6.16 18.02
CA LEU A 500 33.52 -6.88 17.87
C LEU A 500 34.34 -6.17 16.79
N ALA A 501 35.23 -5.30 17.27
CA ALA A 501 36.39 -4.88 16.51
C ALA A 501 37.17 -6.12 16.05
N SER A 502 37.03 -6.49 14.78
CA SER A 502 38.12 -7.16 14.08
C SER A 502 38.22 -6.62 12.66
N HIS A 503 39.17 -5.70 12.49
CA HIS A 503 39.70 -5.35 11.18
C HIS A 503 40.25 -6.61 10.50
N ARG A 504 39.71 -6.94 9.32
CA ARG A 504 40.53 -7.37 8.19
C ARG A 504 40.08 -6.63 6.93
N PRO A 505 40.89 -5.72 6.37
CA PRO A 505 40.58 -5.08 5.10
C PRO A 505 40.79 -6.10 3.99
N ASN A 506 39.71 -6.63 3.42
CA ASN A 506 39.82 -7.39 2.18
C ASN A 506 39.90 -6.41 1.01
N ASN A 507 41.14 -6.05 0.68
CA ASN A 507 41.53 -5.32 -0.51
C ASN A 507 41.01 -6.06 -1.77
N ARG A 508 39.93 -5.57 -2.38
CA ARG A 508 39.69 -5.70 -3.81
C ARG A 508 39.25 -4.36 -4.38
N ARG A 509 40.22 -3.46 -4.57
CA ARG A 509 40.12 -2.37 -5.54
C ARG A 509 39.99 -2.99 -6.93
N LEU A 510 38.78 -2.97 -7.49
CA LEU A 510 38.58 -3.07 -8.94
C LEU A 510 38.90 -1.69 -9.53
N GLY A 511 40.06 -1.61 -10.18
CA GLY A 511 40.61 -0.38 -10.70
C GLY A 511 39.77 0.24 -11.82
N ARG A 512 39.63 1.56 -11.76
CA ARG A 512 39.54 2.40 -12.96
C ARG A 512 40.68 3.42 -12.90
N LYS A 513 41.64 3.23 -13.82
CA LYS A 513 42.65 4.23 -14.19
C LYS A 513 41.90 5.46 -14.70
N ILE A 514 42.05 6.59 -14.01
CA ILE A 514 41.88 7.92 -14.61
C ILE A 514 43.31 8.38 -14.89
N ARG A 515 43.60 8.67 -16.17
CA ARG A 515 44.85 9.29 -16.59
C ARG A 515 44.74 10.77 -16.29
N ASP A 516 45.65 11.27 -15.46
CA ASP A 516 45.94 12.68 -15.32
C ASP A 516 46.72 13.15 -16.56
N GLU A 517 46.19 14.16 -17.26
CA GLU A 517 46.97 15.05 -18.10
C GLU A 517 47.17 16.35 -17.33
N GLU A 518 48.41 16.59 -16.87
CA GLU A 518 48.87 17.90 -16.39
C GLU A 518 49.01 18.87 -17.57
N PRO A 519 48.68 20.16 -17.40
CA PRO A 519 49.21 21.21 -18.26
C PRO A 519 50.49 21.81 -17.66
N LYS A 520 51.49 22.06 -18.52
CA LYS A 520 52.59 23.02 -18.28
C LYS A 520 52.69 23.94 -19.50
N PRO A 521 53.23 25.17 -19.37
CA PRO A 521 53.42 26.02 -18.19
C PRO A 521 52.36 27.12 -18.03
#